data_AF-A0A6P7ITV6-F1
#
_entry.id   AF-A0A6P7ITV6-F1
#
_cell.length_a   1.000
_cell.length_b   1.000
_cell.length_c   1.000
_cell.angle_alpha   90.00
_cell.angle_beta   90.00
_cell.angle_gamma   90.00
#
_symmetry.space_group_name_H-M   'P 1'
#
loop_
_entity.id
_entity.type
_entity.pdbx_description
1 polymer ?
#
loop_
_entity_poly.entity_id
_entity_poly.type
_entity_poly.pdbx_seq_one_letter_code
_entity_poly.pdbx_strand_id
1 'polypeptide(L)'
;MSGYTPDEKLRFEQLSKLRRQWLKDQELSPREPVVQAKPPGAIARFWAGFLEPKTLWRLYTYKAYRGGVFTLTRLLIPAWLVHYYVKYHVANKPYGIVELKPKLFPGDTILETGEVVPELPETHGHH
;
A
#
# COMPACT_ATOMS: atom_id res chain seq x y z
N MET A 1 5.67 63.03 20.41
CA MET A 1 4.85 61.81 20.46
C MET A 1 4.38 61.50 19.04
N SER A 2 5.14 60.68 18.33
CA SER A 2 4.93 60.38 16.91
C SER A 2 3.82 59.36 16.76
N GLY A 3 2.59 59.85 16.61
CA GLY A 3 1.42 59.05 16.23
C GLY A 3 1.06 59.26 14.76
N TYR A 4 0.13 58.44 14.27
CA TYR A 4 -0.43 58.58 12.94
C TYR A 4 -1.04 59.96 12.71
N THR A 5 -0.76 60.53 11.55
CA THR A 5 -1.42 61.74 11.03
C THR A 5 -2.90 61.47 10.79
N PRO A 6 -3.77 62.51 10.78
CA PRO A 6 -5.20 62.33 10.54
C PRO A 6 -5.50 61.57 9.23
N ASP A 7 -4.74 61.84 8.17
CA ASP A 7 -4.92 61.21 6.87
C ASP A 7 -4.52 59.72 6.89
N GLU A 8 -3.47 59.36 7.61
CA GLU A 8 -3.06 57.96 7.79
C GLU A 8 -4.11 57.16 8.58
N LYS A 9 -4.73 57.78 9.59
CA LYS A 9 -5.83 57.15 10.34
C LYS A 9 -7.06 56.95 9.46
N LEU A 10 -7.45 57.98 8.70
CA LEU A 10 -8.57 57.91 7.76
C LEU A 10 -8.33 56.79 6.72
N ARG A 11 -7.13 56.73 6.15
CA ARG A 11 -6.74 55.70 5.18
C ARG A 11 -6.75 54.30 5.80
N PHE A 12 -6.26 54.16 7.03
CA PHE A 12 -6.26 52.88 7.74
C PHE A 12 -7.67 52.35 8.01
N GLU A 13 -8.59 53.23 8.42
CA GLU A 13 -10.00 52.88 8.63
C GLU A 13 -10.68 52.47 7.31
N GLN A 14 -10.44 53.20 6.23
CA GLN A 14 -10.95 52.88 4.89
C GLN A 14 -10.48 51.49 4.43
N LEU A 15 -9.17 51.21 4.54
CA LEU A 15 -8.60 49.90 4.18
C LEU A 15 -9.12 48.78 5.09
N SER A 16 -9.28 49.05 6.38
CA SER A 16 -9.82 48.07 7.33
C SER A 16 -11.26 47.70 7.00
N LYS A 17 -12.08 48.68 6.59
CA LYS A 17 -13.46 48.44 6.17
C LYS A 17 -13.53 47.61 4.89
N LEU A 18 -12.73 47.96 3.88
CA LEU A 18 -12.62 47.18 2.64
C LEU A 18 -12.13 45.75 2.91
N ARG A 19 -11.14 45.60 3.80
CA ARG A 19 -10.60 44.29 4.17
C ARG A 19 -11.66 43.41 4.84
N ARG A 20 -12.48 43.96 5.73
CA ARG A 20 -13.58 43.21 6.38
C ARG A 20 -14.65 42.77 5.39
N GLN A 21 -14.98 43.60 4.41
CA GLN A 21 -15.91 43.25 3.34
C GLN A 21 -15.34 42.16 2.44
N TRP A 22 -14.09 42.32 1.98
CA TRP A 22 -13.40 41.31 1.18
C TRP A 22 -13.34 39.95 1.89
N LEU A 23 -13.01 39.93 3.19
CA LEU A 23 -12.98 38.70 3.98
C LEU A 23 -14.36 38.03 4.09
N LYS A 24 -15.42 38.83 4.19
CA LYS A 24 -16.80 38.34 4.18
C LYS A 24 -17.19 37.77 2.80
N ASP A 25 -16.72 38.39 1.72
CA ASP A 25 -16.95 37.91 0.35
C ASP A 25 -16.18 36.61 0.03
N GLN A 26 -15.20 36.24 0.86
CA GLN A 26 -14.52 34.93 0.78
C GLN A 26 -15.30 33.82 1.51
N GLU A 27 -16.40 34.10 2.20
CA GLU A 27 -17.25 33.05 2.77
C GLU A 27 -18.02 32.38 1.64
N LEU A 28 -17.72 31.11 1.34
CA LEU A 28 -18.43 30.38 0.30
C LEU A 28 -19.78 29.87 0.81
N SER A 29 -20.77 29.95 -0.08
CA SER A 29 -22.09 29.38 0.17
C SER A 29 -22.06 27.86 0.00
N PRO A 30 -22.90 27.08 0.71
CA PRO A 30 -22.97 25.63 0.53
C PRO A 30 -23.40 25.15 -0.87
N ARG A 31 -23.76 26.05 -1.78
CA ARG A 31 -24.35 25.76 -3.11
C ARG A 31 -23.33 25.85 -4.24
N GLU A 32 -22.07 25.59 -3.95
CA GLU A 32 -21.06 25.54 -4.99
C GLU A 32 -21.43 24.52 -6.07
N PRO A 33 -21.21 24.83 -7.36
CA PRO A 33 -21.41 23.87 -8.42
C PRO A 33 -20.40 22.73 -8.27
N VAL A 34 -20.89 21.57 -7.81
CA VAL A 34 -20.08 20.35 -7.69
C VAL A 34 -20.11 19.62 -9.03
N VAL A 35 -18.93 19.28 -9.55
CA VAL A 35 -18.81 18.40 -10.71
C VAL A 35 -19.44 17.05 -10.36
N GLN A 36 -20.45 16.64 -11.13
CA GLN A 36 -21.13 15.38 -10.88
C GLN A 36 -20.13 14.21 -10.97
N ALA A 37 -20.12 13.36 -9.95
CA ALA A 37 -19.28 12.18 -9.94
C ALA A 37 -19.66 11.23 -11.08
N LYS A 38 -18.65 10.67 -11.75
CA LYS A 38 -18.86 9.64 -12.77
C LYS A 38 -19.65 8.47 -12.14
N PRO A 39 -20.68 7.94 -12.83
CA PRO A 39 -21.44 6.83 -12.29
C PRO A 39 -20.53 5.64 -11.94
N PRO A 40 -20.71 5.02 -10.75
CA PRO A 40 -19.94 3.84 -10.38
C PRO A 40 -20.23 2.69 -11.36
N GLY A 41 -19.24 1.84 -11.61
CA GLY A 41 -19.41 0.63 -12.42
C GLY A 41 -20.36 -0.38 -11.76
N ALA A 42 -20.81 -1.39 -12.52
CA ALA A 42 -21.83 -2.36 -12.06
C ALA A 42 -21.47 -3.05 -10.72
N ILE A 43 -20.22 -3.50 -10.56
CA ILE A 43 -19.73 -4.14 -9.33
C ILE A 43 -19.72 -3.14 -8.17
N ALA A 44 -19.28 -1.91 -8.42
CA ALA A 44 -19.24 -0.86 -7.40
C ALA A 44 -20.67 -0.46 -6.96
N ARG A 45 -21.63 -0.40 -7.89
CA ARG A 45 -23.05 -0.20 -7.60
C ARG A 45 -23.63 -1.32 -6.76
N PHE A 46 -23.36 -2.58 -7.13
CA PHE A 46 -23.79 -3.74 -6.36
C PHE A 46 -23.29 -3.65 -4.91
N TRP A 47 -21.99 -3.40 -4.71
CA TRP A 47 -21.44 -3.30 -3.36
C TRP A 47 -21.97 -2.09 -2.60
N ALA A 48 -22.18 -0.94 -3.25
CA ALA A 48 -22.81 0.22 -2.62
C ALA A 48 -24.22 -0.12 -2.11
N GLY A 49 -25.05 -0.76 -2.93
CA GLY A 49 -26.38 -1.20 -2.53
C GLY A 49 -26.36 -2.32 -1.48
N PHE A 50 -25.45 -3.30 -1.60
CA PHE A 50 -25.30 -4.36 -0.60
C PHE A 50 -24.85 -3.82 0.76
N LEU A 51 -24.09 -2.73 0.80
CA LEU A 51 -23.65 -2.10 2.04
C LEU A 51 -24.73 -1.23 2.70
N GLU A 52 -25.87 -1.00 2.04
CA GLU A 52 -27.03 -0.32 2.61
C GLU A 52 -28.10 -1.37 2.99
N PRO A 53 -28.47 -1.52 4.28
CA PRO A 53 -27.99 -0.84 5.49
C PRO A 53 -26.62 -1.35 5.98
N LYS A 54 -25.86 -0.48 6.65
CA LYS A 54 -24.47 -0.72 7.11
C LYS A 54 -24.40 -1.64 8.33
N THR A 55 -24.84 -2.88 8.20
CA THR A 55 -24.71 -3.88 9.27
C THR A 55 -23.27 -4.39 9.37
N LEU A 56 -22.87 -4.83 10.57
CA LEU A 56 -21.51 -5.32 10.82
C LEU A 56 -21.14 -6.49 9.91
N TRP A 57 -22.04 -7.47 9.76
CA TRP A 57 -21.82 -8.62 8.87
C TRP A 57 -21.48 -8.18 7.44
N ARG A 58 -22.29 -7.30 6.84
CA ARG A 58 -22.10 -6.82 5.46
C ARG A 58 -20.75 -6.10 5.29
N LEU A 59 -20.35 -5.31 6.28
CA LEU A 59 -19.05 -4.64 6.31
C LEU A 59 -17.89 -5.64 6.38
N TYR A 60 -17.99 -6.67 7.23
CA TYR A 60 -16.96 -7.71 7.33
C TYR A 60 -16.87 -8.54 6.04
N THR A 61 -17.99 -8.91 5.43
CA THR A 61 -18.00 -9.59 4.14
C THR A 61 -17.32 -8.75 3.06
N TYR A 62 -17.64 -7.46 2.98
CA TYR A 62 -17.01 -6.57 2.01
C TYR A 62 -15.51 -6.38 2.25
N LYS A 63 -15.09 -6.31 3.53
CA LYS A 63 -13.66 -6.27 3.90
C LYS A 63 -12.94 -7.55 3.45
N ALA A 64 -13.52 -8.72 3.70
CA ALA A 64 -12.96 -10.00 3.27
C ALA A 64 -12.84 -10.07 1.74
N TYR A 65 -13.89 -9.67 1.00
CA TYR A 65 -13.86 -9.56 -0.45
C TYR A 65 -12.73 -8.66 -0.95
N ARG A 66 -12.61 -7.44 -0.39
CA ARG A 66 -11.54 -6.51 -0.75
C ARG A 66 -10.16 -7.07 -0.46
N GLY A 67 -9.99 -7.73 0.69
CA GLY A 67 -8.75 -8.43 1.05
C GLY A 67 -8.42 -9.52 0.02
N GLY A 68 -9.40 -10.35 -0.35
CA GLY A 68 -9.24 -11.39 -1.36
C GLY A 68 -8.85 -10.86 -2.74
N VAL A 69 -9.52 -9.80 -3.22
CA VAL A 69 -9.18 -9.14 -4.49
C VAL A 69 -7.76 -8.58 -4.45
N PHE A 70 -7.37 -7.96 -3.33
CA PHE A 70 -6.00 -7.45 -3.16
C PHE A 70 -4.97 -8.59 -3.21
N THR A 71 -5.17 -9.65 -2.43
CA THR A 71 -4.27 -10.81 -2.42
C THR A 71 -4.12 -11.43 -3.80
N LEU A 72 -5.22 -11.62 -4.52
CA LEU A 72 -5.18 -12.18 -5.88
C LEU A 72 -4.43 -11.26 -6.86
N THR A 73 -4.80 -9.99 -6.91
CA THR A 73 -4.31 -9.06 -7.94
C THR A 73 -2.92 -8.51 -7.67
N ARG A 74 -2.55 -8.35 -6.39
CA ARG A 74 -1.29 -7.72 -5.98
C ARG A 74 -0.24 -8.70 -5.50
N LEU A 75 -0.61 -9.94 -5.13
CA LEU A 75 0.33 -10.95 -4.65
C LEU A 75 0.37 -12.16 -5.58
N LEU A 76 -0.76 -12.87 -5.74
CA LEU A 76 -0.76 -14.16 -6.43
C LEU A 76 -0.45 -14.04 -7.92
N ILE A 77 -1.14 -13.15 -8.65
CA ILE A 77 -0.91 -12.97 -10.09
C ILE A 77 0.55 -12.54 -10.36
N PRO A 78 1.09 -11.49 -9.70
CA PRO A 78 2.50 -11.13 -9.89
C PRO A 78 3.47 -12.25 -9.51
N ALA A 79 3.23 -12.96 -8.40
CA ALA A 79 4.08 -14.07 -7.98
C ALA A 79 4.09 -15.20 -9.03
N TRP A 80 2.95 -15.54 -9.62
CA TRP A 80 2.88 -16.52 -10.71
C TRP A 80 3.61 -16.06 -11.97
N LEU A 81 3.49 -14.78 -12.33
CA LEU A 81 4.21 -14.23 -13.48
C LEU A 81 5.73 -14.26 -13.26
N VAL A 82 6.20 -13.86 -12.07
CA VAL A 82 7.63 -13.93 -11.71
C VAL A 82 8.09 -15.38 -11.71
N HIS A 83 7.34 -16.30 -11.09
CA HIS A 83 7.68 -17.72 -11.06
C HIS A 83 7.78 -18.31 -12.47
N TYR A 84 6.82 -18.00 -13.34
CA TYR A 84 6.82 -18.42 -14.74
C TYR A 84 8.05 -17.89 -15.48
N TYR A 85 8.38 -16.61 -15.29
CA TYR A 85 9.55 -16.00 -15.90
C TYR A 85 10.85 -16.66 -15.42
N VAL A 86 11.01 -16.84 -14.11
CA VAL A 86 12.18 -17.52 -13.53
C VAL A 86 12.31 -18.93 -14.08
N LYS A 87 11.21 -19.69 -14.11
CA LYS A 87 11.20 -21.09 -14.58
C LYS A 87 11.58 -21.25 -16.04
N TYR A 88 11.04 -20.42 -16.95
CA TYR A 88 11.20 -20.64 -18.40
C TYR A 88 12.18 -19.69 -19.09
N HIS A 89 12.61 -18.61 -18.45
CA HIS A 89 13.50 -17.63 -19.08
C HIS A 89 14.84 -17.50 -18.35
N VAL A 90 14.83 -17.55 -17.02
CA VAL A 90 16.07 -17.39 -16.23
C VAL A 90 16.77 -18.73 -16.04
N ALA A 91 16.07 -19.76 -15.56
CA ALA A 91 16.64 -21.08 -15.30
C ALA A 91 17.14 -21.79 -16.58
N ASN A 92 16.55 -21.50 -17.74
CA ASN A 92 16.99 -22.05 -19.03
C ASN A 92 18.30 -21.44 -19.54
N LYS A 93 18.80 -20.36 -18.92
CA LYS A 93 20.09 -19.75 -19.28
C LYS A 93 21.19 -20.28 -18.36
N PRO A 94 22.37 -20.64 -18.90
CA PRO A 94 23.49 -21.05 -18.06
C PRO A 94 23.87 -19.91 -17.11
N TYR A 95 24.07 -20.24 -15.83
CA TYR A 95 24.31 -19.28 -14.74
C TYR A 95 23.22 -18.21 -14.57
N GLY A 96 22.02 -18.41 -15.12
CA GLY A 96 20.88 -17.51 -14.90
C GLY A 96 20.43 -17.50 -13.43
N ILE A 97 20.59 -18.64 -12.76
CA ILE A 97 20.39 -18.79 -11.32
C ILE A 97 21.63 -19.48 -10.76
N VAL A 98 22.27 -18.88 -9.76
CA VAL A 98 23.41 -19.47 -9.05
C VAL A 98 23.04 -19.55 -7.58
N GLU A 99 22.84 -20.77 -7.10
CA GLU A 99 22.51 -21.04 -5.70
C GLU A 99 23.77 -21.46 -4.94
N LEU A 100 23.82 -21.07 -3.67
CA LEU A 100 24.80 -21.61 -2.75
C LEU A 100 24.45 -23.06 -2.46
N LYS A 101 25.45 -23.94 -2.50
CA LYS A 101 25.25 -25.36 -2.16
C LYS A 101 24.74 -25.48 -0.72
N PRO A 102 23.80 -26.39 -0.44
CA PRO A 102 23.31 -26.61 0.90
C PRO A 102 24.44 -27.06 1.83
N LYS A 103 24.33 -26.71 3.12
CA LYS A 103 25.26 -27.18 4.14
C LYS A 103 25.00 -28.66 4.41
N LEU A 104 26.07 -29.44 4.49
CA LEU A 104 26.03 -30.85 4.85
C LEU A 104 26.57 -31.02 6.26
N PHE A 105 25.88 -31.79 7.08
CA PHE A 105 26.28 -32.15 8.42
C PHE A 105 26.55 -33.65 8.55
N PRO A 106 27.39 -34.05 9.53
CA PRO A 106 27.62 -35.45 9.85
C PRO A 106 26.31 -36.20 10.11
N GLY A 107 26.13 -37.37 9.49
CA GLY A 107 24.91 -38.16 9.55
C GLY A 107 23.84 -37.81 8.50
N ASP A 108 23.98 -36.72 7.74
CA ASP A 108 23.07 -36.39 6.65
C ASP A 108 23.20 -37.41 5.50
N THR A 109 22.10 -37.67 4.79
CA THR A 109 22.11 -38.50 3.58
C THR A 109 21.94 -37.63 2.35
N ILE A 110 22.90 -37.68 1.43
CA ILE A 110 22.83 -36.96 0.15
C ILE A 110 21.76 -37.61 -0.72
N LEU A 111 20.68 -36.88 -1.05
CA LEU A 111 19.53 -37.45 -1.78
C LEU A 111 19.90 -37.97 -3.18
N GLU A 112 20.84 -37.31 -3.85
CA GLU A 112 21.26 -37.65 -5.21
C GLU A 112 22.22 -38.85 -5.27
N THR A 113 22.98 -39.10 -4.20
CA THR A 113 24.05 -40.12 -4.16
C THR A 113 23.72 -41.29 -3.23
N GLY A 114 22.84 -41.08 -2.24
CA GLY A 114 22.53 -42.02 -1.17
C GLY A 114 23.65 -42.18 -0.12
N GLU A 115 24.74 -41.42 -0.25
CA GLU A 115 25.88 -41.45 0.67
C GLU A 115 25.53 -40.76 1.98
N VAL A 116 25.89 -41.40 3.09
CA VAL A 116 25.75 -40.84 4.44
C VAL A 116 27.04 -40.11 4.80
N VAL A 117 26.92 -38.84 5.18
CA VAL A 117 28.06 -38.02 5.60
C VAL A 117 28.66 -38.63 6.86
N PRO A 118 29.97 -38.90 6.90
CA PRO A 118 30.60 -39.56 8.03
C PRO A 118 30.50 -38.71 9.30
N GLU A 119 30.40 -39.39 10.44
CA GLU A 119 30.45 -38.75 11.76
C GLU A 119 31.80 -38.06 11.99
N LEU A 120 31.79 -37.00 12.82
CA LEU A 120 33.03 -36.39 13.27
C LEU A 120 33.80 -37.40 14.14
N PRO A 121 35.14 -37.40 14.08
CA PRO A 121 35.93 -38.25 14.96
C PRO A 121 35.58 -37.96 16.42
N GLU A 122 35.48 -39.00 17.24
CA GLU A 122 35.25 -38.86 18.68
C GLU A 122 36.40 -38.04 19.29
N THR A 123 36.10 -36.81 19.68
CA THR A 123 37.03 -36.00 20.47
C THR A 123 36.72 -36.23 21.94
N HIS A 124 37.66 -36.82 22.68
CA HIS A 124 37.59 -36.88 24.14
C HIS A 124 37.70 -35.45 24.70
N GLY A 125 36.55 -34.80 24.90
CA GLY A 125 36.48 -33.48 25.51
C GLY A 125 36.93 -33.57 26.96
N HIS A 126 38.03 -32.89 27.30
CA HIS A 126 38.40 -32.66 28.69
C HIS A 126 37.45 -31.61 29.28
N HIS A 127 36.52 -32.07 30.10
CA HIS A 127 35.90 -31.28 31.17
C HIS A 127 36.55 -31.65 32.50
#